data_AF-A0A1V9B9R7-F1
#
_entry.id   AF-A0A1V9B9R7-F1
#
_cell.length_a   1.000
_cell.length_b   1.000
_cell.length_c   1.000
_cell.angle_alpha   90.00
_cell.angle_beta   90.00
_cell.angle_gamma   90.00
#
_symmetry.space_group_name_H-M   'P 1'
#
loop_
_entity.id
_entity.type
_entity.pdbx_description
1 polymer ?
#
loop_
_entity_poly.entity_id
_entity_poly.type
_entity_poly.pdbx_seq_one_letter_code
_entity_poly.pdbx_strand_id
1 'polypeptide(L)' 'MEYIYLLILPIIGVLWFLNLASFLKNLNSNENTLNQTMIGAVLTFLFVFLYMYGFLGTH' A
#
# COMPACT_ATOMS: atom_id res chain seq x y z
N MET A 1 0.55 -21.74 -2.15
CA MET A 1 -0.25 -20.49 -2.02
C MET A 1 0.49 -19.46 -1.16
N GLU A 2 1.20 -19.86 -0.10
CA GLU A 2 1.93 -18.94 0.79
C GLU A 2 3.07 -18.14 0.11
N TYR A 3 3.79 -18.75 -0.83
CA TYR A 3 4.89 -18.08 -1.56
C TYR A 3 4.43 -16.88 -2.40
N ILE A 4 3.15 -16.81 -2.76
CA ILE A 4 2.58 -15.66 -3.47
C ILE A 4 2.60 -14.41 -2.58
N TYR A 5 2.39 -14.55 -1.27
CA TYR A 5 2.46 -13.42 -0.34
C TYR A 5 3.87 -12.85 -0.22
N LEU A 6 4.91 -13.71 -0.32
CA LEU A 6 6.31 -13.27 -0.31
C LEU A 6 6.67 -12.38 -1.50
N LEU A 7 5.90 -12.42 -2.58
CA LEU A 7 6.06 -11.52 -3.75
C LEU A 7 5.06 -10.36 -3.72
N ILE A 8 3.80 -10.64 -3.41
CA ILE A 8 2.73 -9.63 -3.46
C ILE A 8 2.87 -8.59 -2.33
N LEU A 9 3.19 -8.98 -1.09
CA LEU A 9 3.36 -8.00 0.00
C LEU A 9 4.45 -6.97 -0.30
N PRO A 10 5.66 -7.37 -0.74
CA PRO A 10 6.69 -6.41 -1.12
C PRO A 10 6.27 -5.46 -2.23
N ILE A 11 5.59 -5.98 -3.27
CA ILE A 11 5.12 -5.16 -4.40
C ILE A 11 4.13 -4.10 -3.90
N ILE A 12 3.16 -4.49 -3.08
CA ILE A 12 2.17 -3.56 -2.52
C ILE A 12 2.85 -2.55 -1.58
N GLY A 13 3.84 -3.00 -0.80
CA GLY A 13 4.65 -2.11 0.04
C GLY A 13 5.38 -1.04 -0.77
N VAL A 14 5.98 -1.41 -1.90
CA VAL A 14 6.64 -0.45 -2.82
C VAL A 14 5.62 0.54 -3.39
N LEU A 15 4.46 0.06 -3.87
CA LEU A 15 3.41 0.94 -4.39
C LEU A 15 2.88 1.89 -3.32
N TRP A 16 2.70 1.41 -2.09
CA TRP A 16 2.28 2.22 -0.96
C TRP A 16 3.31 3.31 -0.63
N PHE A 17 4.61 2.96 -0.60
CA PHE A 17 5.68 3.93 -0.39
C PHE A 17 5.75 4.98 -1.49
N LEU A 18 5.63 4.59 -2.76
CA LEU A 18 5.63 5.53 -3.89
C LEU A 18 4.45 6.50 -3.81
N ASN A 19 3.26 6.00 -3.47
CA ASN A 19 2.09 6.85 -3.27
C ASN A 19 2.29 7.83 -2.11
N LEU A 20 2.86 7.38 -0.99
CA LEU A 20 3.18 8.25 0.15
C LEU A 20 4.21 9.33 -0.22
N ALA A 21 5.28 8.95 -0.93
CA ALA A 21 6.29 9.90 -1.39
C ALA A 21 5.70 10.95 -2.34
N SER A 22 4.83 10.54 -3.27
CA SER A 22 4.10 11.46 -4.14
C SER A 22 3.13 12.34 -3.37
N PHE A 23 2.41 11.79 -2.39
CA PHE A 23 1.51 12.55 -1.53
C PHE A 23 2.28 13.67 -0.81
N LEU A 24 3.41 13.35 -0.19
CA LEU A 24 4.24 14.33 0.52
C LEU A 24 4.80 15.40 -0.41
N LYS A 25 5.24 15.01 -1.62
CA LYS A 25 5.70 15.95 -2.65
C LYS A 25 4.58 16.91 -3.06
N ASN A 26 3.39 16.39 -3.35
CA ASN A 26 2.24 17.19 -3.77
C ASN A 26 1.75 18.09 -2.64
N LEU A 27 1.73 17.59 -1.40
CA LEU A 27 1.39 18.37 -0.21
C LEU A 27 2.35 19.55 -0.02
N ASN A 28 3.65 19.33 -0.19
CA ASN A 28 4.65 20.39 -0.10
C ASN A 28 4.54 21.41 -1.24
N SER A 29 4.10 20.99 -2.43
CA SER A 29 3.89 21.87 -3.58
C SER A 29 2.51 22.57 -3.59
N ASN A 30 1.67 22.40 -2.56
CA ASN A 30 0.26 22.85 -2.56
C ASN A 30 -0.55 22.33 -3.76
N GLU A 31 -0.17 21.17 -4.29
CA GLU A 31 -0.91 20.48 -5.34
C GLU A 31 -2.07 19.67 -4.75
N ASN A 32 -3.03 19.30 -5.61
CA ASN A 32 -4.13 18.42 -5.20
C ASN A 32 -3.59 17.03 -4.80
N THR A 33 -4.01 16.56 -3.62
CA THR A 33 -3.62 15.28 -3.02
C THR A 33 -4.77 14.25 -2.96
N LEU A 34 -5.96 14.59 -3.48
CA LEU A 34 -7.15 13.73 -3.39
C LEU A 34 -6.89 12.35 -3.98
N ASN A 35 -6.24 12.29 -5.15
CA ASN A 35 -5.97 11.03 -5.83
C ASN A 35 -5.02 10.13 -5.01
N GLN A 36 -3.92 10.70 -4.50
CA GLN A 36 -2.99 9.97 -3.65
C GLN A 36 -3.64 9.56 -2.32
N THR A 37 -4.59 10.34 -1.81
CA THR A 37 -5.33 9.99 -0.60
C THR A 37 -6.23 8.78 -0.85
N MET A 38 -6.99 8.76 -1.95
CA MET A 38 -7.84 7.63 -2.31
C MET A 38 -7.01 6.37 -2.61
N ILE A 39 -5.97 6.49 -3.43
CA ILE A 39 -5.07 5.37 -3.74
C ILE A 39 -4.37 4.88 -2.48
N GLY A 40 -3.93 5.79 -1.62
CA GLY A 40 -3.29 5.47 -0.34
C GLY A 40 -4.21 4.68 0.59
N ALA A 41 -5.49 5.05 0.67
CA ALA A 41 -6.49 4.31 1.44
C ALA A 41 -6.69 2.89 0.89
N VAL A 42 -6.81 2.74 -0.43
CA VAL A 42 -6.94 1.43 -1.09
C VAL A 42 -5.71 0.56 -0.86
N LEU A 43 -4.50 1.11 -1.05
CA LEU A 43 -3.25 0.39 -0.83
C LEU A 43 -3.08 -0.03 0.64
N THR A 44 -3.47 0.84 1.58
CA THR A 44 -3.43 0.52 3.02
C THR A 44 -4.39 -0.62 3.35
N PHE A 45 -5.63 -0.57 2.82
CA PHE A 45 -6.60 -1.65 2.99
C PHE A 45 -6.07 -2.97 2.43
N LEU A 46 -5.55 -2.99 1.20
CA LEU A 46 -4.99 -4.18 0.57
C LEU A 46 -3.80 -4.74 1.35
N PHE A 47 -2.90 -3.88 1.82
CA PHE A 47 -1.73 -4.29 2.59
C PHE A 47 -2.14 -4.98 3.89
N VAL A 48 -3.02 -4.35 4.69
CA VAL A 48 -3.50 -4.91 5.97
C VAL A 48 -4.28 -6.20 5.74
N PHE A 49 -5.16 -6.23 4.74
CA PHE A 49 -5.94 -7.42 4.41
C PHE A 49 -5.05 -8.61 4.03
N LEU A 50 -4.08 -8.40 3.15
CA LEU A 50 -3.15 -9.46 2.72
C LEU A 50 -2.21 -9.89 3.84
N TYR A 51 -1.81 -8.96 4.71
CA TYR A 51 -1.03 -9.28 5.90
C TYR A 51 -1.83 -10.17 6.86
N MET A 52 -3.09 -9.82 7.16
CA MET A 52 -3.96 -10.63 8.02
C MET A 52 -4.23 -12.01 7.41
N TYR A 53 -4.52 -12.07 6.11
CA TYR A 53 -4.77 -13.34 5.43
C TYR A 53 -3.52 -14.21 5.37
N GLY A 54 -2.34 -13.64 5.09
CA GLY A 54 -1.08 -14.37 5.13
C GLY A 54 -0.75 -14.89 6.53
N PHE A 55 -1.04 -14.10 7.57
CA PHE A 55 -0.84 -14.52 8.96
C PHE A 55 -1.79 -15.67 9.34
N LEU A 56 -3.09 -15.55 9.06
CA LEU A 56 -4.08 -16.60 9.31
C LEU A 56 -3.87 -17.86 8.45
N GLY A 57 -3.28 -17.72 7.26
CA GLY A 57 -3.00 -18.85 6.38
C GLY A 57 -1.78 -19.68 6.79
N THR A 58 -0.91 -19.11 7.63
CA THR A 58 0.35 -19.73 8.08
C THR A 58 0.29 -20.27 9.51
N HIS A 59 -0.86 -20.18 10.18
CA HIS A 59 -1.14 -20.65 11.54
C HIS A 59 -2.40 -21.50 11.55
#